data_AF-A0AAD7S0Z4-F1
#
_entry.id   AF-A0AAD7S0Z4-F1
#
_cell.length_a   1.000
_cell.length_b   1.000
_cell.length_c   1.000
_cell.angle_alpha   90.00
_cell.angle_beta   90.00
_cell.angle_gamma   90.00
#
_symmetry.space_group_name_H-M   'P 1'
#
loop_
_entity.id
_entity.type
_entity.pdbx_description
1 polymer ?
#
loop_
_entity_poly.entity_id
_entity_poly.type
_entity_poly.pdbx_seq_one_letter_code
_entity_poly.pdbx_strand_id
1 'polypeptide(L)'
;MAVHLFAGRGKTRSVTKRCARREDCYGVGCQRHRDPGHTECISCCEGMACNVEVPTNHSNAVFAMRQAPPGSSVSTNRGHCVLSLLAVASVVLVLL
;
A
#
# COMPACT_ATOMS: atom_id res chain seq x y z
N MET A 1 3.86 5.45 -0.74
CA MET A 1 5.00 5.90 -1.56
C MET A 1 5.92 4.73 -1.85
N ALA A 2 6.44 4.64 -3.06
CA ALA A 2 7.46 3.69 -3.46
C ALA A 2 8.56 4.38 -4.27
N VAL A 3 9.81 4.13 -3.91
CA VAL A 3 11.00 4.59 -4.63
C VAL A 3 11.63 3.41 -5.35
N HIS A 4 11.79 3.53 -6.67
CA HIS A 4 12.36 2.52 -7.54
C HIS A 4 13.69 3.02 -8.09
N LEU A 5 14.76 2.28 -7.83
CA LEU A 5 16.08 2.55 -8.38
C LEU A 5 16.35 1.59 -9.53
N PHE A 6 16.52 2.11 -10.73
CA PHE A 6 16.88 1.36 -11.93
C PHE A 6 18.35 1.55 -12.27
N ALA A 7 19.04 0.46 -12.60
CA ALA A 7 20.33 0.55 -13.29
C ALA A 7 20.14 1.13 -14.71
N GLY A 8 21.21 1.65 -15.32
CA GLY A 8 21.18 2.29 -16.64
C GLY A 8 20.61 1.45 -17.81
N ARG A 9 20.41 0.13 -17.63
CA ARG A 9 19.78 -0.79 -18.60
C ARG A 9 18.29 -1.06 -18.31
N GLY A 10 17.67 -0.34 -17.39
CA GLY A 10 16.27 -0.50 -17.02
C GLY A 10 15.95 -1.63 -16.05
N LYS A 11 16.96 -2.35 -15.54
CA LYS A 11 16.78 -3.36 -14.49
C LYS A 11 16.60 -2.70 -13.12
N THR A 12 15.60 -3.14 -12.37
CA THR A 12 15.40 -2.74 -10.97
C THR A 12 16.60 -3.17 -10.12
N ARG A 13 17.23 -2.23 -9.44
CA ARG A 13 18.29 -2.45 -8.45
C ARG A 13 17.71 -2.58 -7.05
N SER A 14 16.78 -1.73 -6.68
CA SER A 14 16.10 -1.78 -5.38
C SER A 14 14.74 -1.09 -5.42
N VAL A 15 13.88 -1.48 -4.48
CA VAL A 15 12.56 -0.89 -4.26
C VAL A 15 12.39 -0.62 -2.77
N THR A 16 12.03 0.60 -2.42
CA THR A 16 11.73 0.98 -1.03
C THR A 16 10.30 1.48 -0.94
N LYS A 17 9.46 0.79 -0.16
CA LYS A 17 8.06 1.15 0.07
C LYS A 17 7.90 1.70 1.47
N ARG A 18 7.19 2.82 1.60
CA ARG A 18 6.84 3.45 2.88
C ARG A 18 5.45 4.09 2.81
N CYS A 19 4.78 4.17 3.96
CA CYS A 19 3.63 5.05 4.13
C CYS A 19 4.10 6.50 4.01
N ALA A 20 3.27 7.36 3.41
CA ALA A 20 3.63 8.74 3.10
C ALA A 20 2.39 9.62 3.22
N ARG A 21 2.60 10.89 3.57
CA ARG A 21 1.56 11.92 3.56
C ARG A 21 1.40 12.49 2.15
N ARG A 22 0.39 13.33 1.95
CA ARG A 22 0.13 13.95 0.63
C ARG A 22 1.29 14.83 0.19
N GLU A 23 1.89 15.54 1.15
CA GLU A 23 3.04 16.42 0.92
C GLU A 23 4.25 15.67 0.37
N ASP A 24 4.52 14.47 0.89
CA ASP A 24 5.62 13.60 0.45
C ASP A 24 5.44 13.12 -1.00
N CYS A 25 4.22 13.20 -1.54
CA CYS A 25 3.86 12.73 -2.88
C CYS A 25 3.91 13.82 -3.96
N TYR A 26 4.25 15.07 -3.64
CA TYR A 26 4.43 16.12 -4.65
C TYR A 26 5.65 15.89 -5.55
N GLY A 27 6.62 15.08 -5.10
CA GLY A 27 7.82 14.70 -5.85
C GLY A 27 7.66 13.45 -6.74
N VAL A 28 6.44 13.03 -7.06
CA VAL A 28 6.21 11.88 -7.96
C VAL A 28 6.80 12.16 -9.36
N GLY A 29 7.49 11.18 -9.92
CA GLY A 29 8.16 11.29 -11.21
C GLY A 29 9.42 10.44 -11.28
N CYS A 30 10.15 10.53 -12.39
CA CYS A 30 11.42 9.83 -12.59
C CYS A 30 12.56 10.81 -12.90
N GLN A 31 13.70 10.64 -12.23
CA GLN A 31 14.91 11.41 -12.45
C GLN A 31 16.07 10.50 -12.84
N ARG A 32 16.76 10.84 -13.95
CA ARG A 32 17.93 10.11 -14.42
C ARG A 32 19.21 10.78 -13.92
N HIS A 33 19.98 10.04 -13.13
CA HIS A 33 21.29 10.43 -12.64
C HIS A 33 22.35 9.89 -13.60
N ARG A 34 23.21 10.78 -14.12
CA ARG A 34 24.25 10.42 -15.10
C ARG A 34 25.43 9.69 -14.48
N ASP A 35 25.66 9.82 -13.18
CA ASP A 35 26.77 9.20 -12.45
C ASP A 35 26.26 8.73 -11.07
N PRO A 36 26.21 7.42 -10.75
CA PRO A 36 26.72 6.25 -11.49
C PRO A 36 25.76 5.67 -12.55
N GLY A 37 24.98 6.50 -13.25
CA GLY A 37 24.11 6.04 -14.35
C GLY A 37 22.92 5.20 -13.86
N HIS A 38 21.99 5.83 -13.15
CA HIS A 38 20.77 5.18 -12.64
C HIS A 38 19.55 6.10 -12.78
N THR A 39 18.35 5.51 -12.77
CA THR A 39 17.09 6.26 -12.75
C THR A 39 16.40 6.01 -11.42
N GLU A 40 16.03 7.07 -10.73
CA GLU A 40 15.17 7.01 -9.55
C GLU A 40 13.74 7.37 -9.97
N CYS A 41 12.76 6.57 -9.57
CA CYS A 41 11.34 6.84 -9.81
C CYS A 41 10.56 6.81 -8.50
N ILE A 42 9.83 7.89 -8.22
CA ILE A 42 9.00 8.05 -7.04
C ILE A 42 7.53 7.92 -7.46
N SER A 43 6.81 7.00 -6.83
CA SER A 43 5.37 6.81 -7.03
C SER A 43 4.63 6.89 -5.70
N CYS A 44 3.37 7.30 -5.76
CA CYS A 44 2.47 7.31 -4.62
C CYS A 44 1.14 6.69 -5.00
N CYS A 45 0.49 6.07 -4.03
CA CYS A 45 -0.85 5.57 -4.21
C CYS A 45 -1.62 5.63 -2.90
N GLU A 46 -2.94 5.64 -3.03
CA GLU A 46 -3.87 5.65 -1.91
C GLU A 46 -4.73 4.39 -1.94
N GLY A 47 -4.97 3.79 -0.75
CA GLY A 47 -5.71 2.54 -0.57
C GLY A 47 -4.85 1.33 -0.18
N MET A 48 -5.52 0.24 0.22
CA MET A 48 -4.85 -1.03 0.54
C MET A 48 -4.32 -1.69 -0.74
N ALA A 49 -3.08 -2.20 -0.69
CA ALA A 49 -2.44 -2.89 -1.81
C ALA A 49 -2.50 -2.12 -3.14
N CYS A 50 -2.37 -0.79 -3.10
CA CYS A 50 -2.47 0.07 -4.28
C CYS A 50 -1.19 0.10 -5.15
N ASN A 51 -0.05 -0.38 -4.62
CA ASN A 51 1.25 -0.40 -5.31
C ASN A 51 1.43 -1.65 -6.21
N VAL A 52 0.42 -2.02 -7.01
CA VAL A 52 0.47 -3.26 -7.85
C VAL A 52 1.24 -3.03 -9.15
N GLU A 53 1.13 -1.85 -9.75
CA GLU A 53 1.92 -1.49 -10.93
C GLU A 53 3.25 -0.85 -10.48
N VAL A 54 4.34 -1.48 -10.92
CA VAL A 54 5.71 -1.00 -10.72
C VAL A 54 5.96 0.09 -11.76
N PRO A 55 6.36 1.32 -11.40
CA PRO A 55 6.84 2.29 -12.38
C PRO A 55 7.95 1.63 -13.19
N THR A 56 7.92 1.76 -14.51
CA THR A 56 8.89 1.15 -15.41
C THR A 56 10.10 2.09 -15.57
N ASN A 57 11.13 1.65 -16.30
CA ASN A 57 12.26 2.55 -16.63
C ASN A 57 11.85 3.74 -17.53
N HIS A 58 10.63 3.72 -18.08
CA HIS A 58 9.99 4.85 -18.75
C HIS A 58 9.19 5.67 -17.74
N SER A 59 9.06 6.99 -17.95
CA SER A 59 8.54 8.00 -16.99
C SER A 59 7.07 7.84 -16.52
N ASN A 60 6.51 6.64 -16.44
CA ASN A 60 5.15 6.36 -16.00
C ASN A 60 4.98 6.35 -14.47
N ALA A 61 5.91 6.96 -13.71
CA ALA A 61 5.74 7.19 -12.29
C ALA A 61 4.60 8.21 -12.06
N VAL A 62 3.46 7.70 -11.60
CA VAL A 62 2.24 8.48 -11.40
C VAL A 62 1.74 8.39 -9.96
N PHE A 63 0.89 9.34 -9.58
CA PHE A 63 0.05 9.21 -8.39
C PHE A 63 -1.19 8.38 -8.78
N ALA A 64 -1.33 7.18 -8.22
CA ALA A 64 -2.43 6.28 -8.53
C ALA A 64 -3.42 6.22 -7.35
N MET A 65 -4.62 6.77 -7.52
CA MET A 65 -5.70 6.60 -6.54
C MET A 65 -6.46 5.33 -6.89
N ARG A 66 -6.37 4.29 -6.05
CA ARG A 66 -7.21 3.11 -6.20
C ARG A 66 -8.48 3.35 -5.40
N GLN A 67 -9.58 3.67 -6.10
CA GLN A 67 -10.90 3.69 -5.46
C GLN A 67 -11.15 2.29 -4.90
N ALA A 68 -11.27 2.18 -3.58
CA ALA A 68 -11.80 0.96 -2.99
C ALA A 68 -13.21 0.75 -3.58
N PRO A 69 -13.59 -0.47 -4.01
CA PRO A 69 -14.96 -0.73 -4.42
C PRO A 69 -15.89 -0.28 -3.29
N PRO A 70 -17.01 0.41 -3.59
CA PRO A 70 -17.99 0.75 -2.57
C PRO A 70 -18.51 -0.56 -1.98
N GLY A 71 -18.02 -0.93 -0.79
CA GLY A 71 -18.32 -2.22 -0.17
C GLY A 71 -17.18 -2.87 0.63
N SER A 72 -15.93 -2.40 0.54
CA SER A 72 -14.86 -2.86 1.44
C SER A 72 -14.89 -2.15 2.80
N SER A 73 -16.07 -2.02 3.40
CA SER A 73 -16.15 -1.92 4.84
C SER A 73 -15.63 -3.25 5.38
N VAL A 74 -14.51 -3.24 6.10
CA VAL A 74 -14.24 -4.31 7.07
C VAL A 74 -15.50 -4.41 7.90
N SER A 75 -16.29 -5.47 7.68
CA SER A 75 -17.39 -5.82 8.54
C SER A 75 -16.75 -6.10 9.89
N THR A 76 -16.70 -5.06 10.72
CA THR A 76 -16.28 -5.19 12.10
C THR A 76 -17.34 -6.06 12.70
N ASN A 77 -16.95 -7.31 12.92
CA ASN A 77 -17.84 -8.40 13.24
C ASN A 77 -18.29 -8.32 14.71
N ARG A 78 -18.78 -7.15 15.12
CA ARG A 78 -19.14 -6.77 16.49
C ARG A 78 -20.27 -7.66 17.01
N GLY A 79 -21.14 -8.14 16.13
CA GLY A 79 -22.22 -9.06 16.47
C GLY A 79 -21.71 -10.45 16.87
N HIS A 80 -20.74 -11.02 16.15
CA HIS A 80 -20.23 -12.36 16.46
C HIS A 80 -19.42 -12.40 17.76
N CYS A 81 -18.75 -11.31 18.14
CA CYS A 81 -18.02 -11.22 19.42
C CYS A 81 -18.97 -11.15 20.64
N VAL A 82 -20.10 -10.44 20.50
CA VAL A 82 -21.11 -10.36 21.59
C VAL A 82 -21.86 -11.68 21.72
N LEU A 83 -22.19 -12.34 20.60
CA LEU A 83 -22.89 -13.63 20.61
C LEU A 83 -22.04 -14.74 21.24
N SER A 84 -20.73 -14.77 20.96
CA SER A 84 -19.81 -15.74 21.57
C SER A 84 -19.63 -15.50 23.07
N LEU A 85 -19.52 -14.26 23.53
CA LEU A 85 -19.44 -13.94 24.96
C LEU A 85 -20.72 -14.36 25.73
N LEU A 86 -21.90 -14.09 25.16
CA LEU A 86 -23.17 -14.51 25.76
C LEU A 86 -23.31 -16.03 25.82
N ALA A 87 -22.91 -16.73 24.75
CA ALA A 87 -22.93 -18.20 24.73
C ALA A 87 -22.01 -18.78 25.81
N VAL A 88 -20.78 -18.28 25.95
CA VAL A 88 -19.83 -18.74 26.96
C VAL A 88 -20.34 -18.45 28.38
N ALA A 89 -20.89 -17.26 28.63
CA ALA A 89 -21.47 -16.92 29.93
C ALA A 89 -22.65 -17.85 30.31
N SER A 90 -23.51 -18.19 29.35
CA SER A 90 -24.64 -19.11 29.58
C SER A 90 -24.18 -20.53 29.92
N VAL A 91 -23.16 -21.04 29.24
CA VAL A 91 -22.60 -22.38 29.51
C VAL A 91 -21.97 -22.43 30.91
N VAL A 92 -21.23 -21.40 31.32
CA VAL A 92 -20.63 -21.32 32.66
C VAL A 92 -21.69 -21.26 33.75
N LEU A 93 -22.78 -20.50 33.54
CA LEU A 93 -23.89 -20.42 34.49
C LEU A 93 -24.63 -21.75 34.68
N VAL A 94 -24.72 -22.57 33.62
CA VAL A 94 -25.34 -23.91 33.68
C VAL A 94 -24.44 -24.93 34.39
N LEU A 95 -23.13 -24.69 34.45
CA LEU A 95 -22.13 -25.59 35.03
C LEU A 95 -21.75 -25.26 36.48
N LEU A 96 -22.25 -24.14 37.04
CA LEU A 96 -22.08 -23.72 38.43
C LEU A 96 -23.35 -24.01 39.24
#